data_AF-A0A3P1Y4E7-F1
#
_entry.id   AF-A0A3P1Y4E7-F1
#
_cell.length_a   1.000
_cell.length_b   1.000
_cell.length_c   1.000
_cell.angle_alpha   90.00
_cell.angle_beta   90.00
_cell.angle_gamma   90.00
#
_symmetry.space_group_name_H-M   'P 1'
#
loop_
_entity.id
_entity.type
_entity.pdbx_description
1 polymer ?
#
loop_
_entity_poly.entity_id
_entity_poly.type
_entity_poly.pdbx_seq_one_letter_code
_entity_poly.pdbx_strand_id
1 'polypeptide(L)'
;MKKSVYAMKPRAALAAVVAAALPLLMACQSAPTTPTAQDLAAKTQALASPVPVLALDAKGQAIIAYFGAADTPQEGQLMQAPQERGFYRIYLGKNNAGQHLIQDMYQSNGAAQTDAFAVEASANLQEWEVIAQEGEIVYYRPSGEVRGRTGYRGGQLHGRDVYYNNDGSERSLFSWRDGLLEGPFFAREPGTQRSVSGMAQNDEIVDIGGTDAQGAPLTPEQALDLLETSLHEWHKDIFE
;
A
#
# COMPACT_ATOMS: atom_id res chain seq x y z
N MET A 1 13.71 50.72 -24.23
CA MET A 1 15.18 50.60 -24.37
C MET A 1 15.49 49.30 -25.12
N LYS A 2 16.26 49.40 -26.23
CA LYS A 2 17.16 48.43 -26.91
C LYS A 2 16.69 46.95 -27.00
N LYS A 3 16.31 46.43 -28.19
CA LYS A 3 17.14 45.71 -29.22
C LYS A 3 18.01 44.60 -28.60
N SER A 4 18.10 43.35 -29.05
CA SER A 4 18.18 42.77 -30.41
C SER A 4 18.09 41.22 -30.26
N VAL A 5 17.37 40.48 -31.12
CA VAL A 5 17.84 39.80 -32.35
C VAL A 5 18.79 38.62 -32.09
N TYR A 6 18.32 37.40 -32.44
CA TYR A 6 18.99 36.58 -33.44
C TYR A 6 17.94 35.80 -34.26
N ALA A 7 17.80 36.22 -35.51
CA ALA A 7 17.23 35.45 -36.60
C ALA A 7 18.35 35.23 -37.61
N MET A 8 18.48 34.01 -38.13
CA MET A 8 19.29 33.74 -39.31
C MET A 8 18.52 32.77 -40.22
N LYS A 9 18.11 33.26 -41.39
CA LYS A 9 17.61 32.50 -42.56
C LYS A 9 18.79 32.24 -43.53
N PRO A 10 18.58 31.72 -44.76
CA PRO A 10 18.31 30.33 -45.14
C PRO A 10 19.40 29.81 -46.13
N ARG A 11 19.32 28.54 -46.54
CA ARG A 11 19.90 28.09 -47.82
C ARG A 11 19.03 27.01 -48.44
N ALA A 12 18.64 27.23 -49.68
CA ALA A 12 17.91 26.31 -50.54
C ALA A 12 18.88 25.42 -51.33
N ALA A 13 18.46 24.18 -51.62
CA ALA A 13 18.77 23.49 -52.86
C ALA A 13 17.75 22.36 -53.11
N LEU A 14 17.25 22.33 -54.36
CA LEU A 14 16.60 21.26 -55.13
C LEU A 14 17.18 19.85 -54.86
N ALA A 15 16.56 18.71 -55.16
CA ALA A 15 15.31 18.28 -55.82
C ALA A 15 15.18 16.76 -55.58
N ALA A 16 13.97 16.22 -55.60
CA ALA A 16 13.62 14.96 -56.29
C ALA A 16 12.18 14.56 -55.97
N VAL A 17 11.42 14.31 -57.04
CA VAL A 17 10.07 13.74 -57.06
C VAL A 17 10.14 12.26 -56.72
N VAL A 18 9.34 11.79 -55.76
CA VAL A 18 8.73 10.45 -55.79
C VAL A 18 7.31 10.56 -55.24
N ALA A 19 6.35 10.31 -56.13
CA ALA A 19 4.98 10.05 -55.76
C ALA A 19 4.89 8.65 -55.15
N ALA A 20 4.40 8.55 -53.92
CA ALA A 20 3.86 7.32 -53.37
C ALA A 20 2.69 7.70 -52.47
N ALA A 21 1.47 7.43 -52.97
CA ALA A 21 0.26 7.46 -52.18
C ALA A 21 0.36 6.38 -51.08
N LEU A 22 0.42 6.81 -49.82
CA LEU A 22 0.28 5.94 -48.65
C LEU A 22 -1.02 6.32 -47.93
N PRO A 23 -1.87 5.32 -47.62
CA PRO A 23 -3.15 5.58 -46.98
C PRO A 23 -2.93 6.13 -45.57
N LEU A 24 -3.71 7.15 -45.22
CA LEU A 24 -3.89 7.61 -43.85
C LEU A 24 -4.37 6.43 -43.00
N LEU A 25 -3.47 5.81 -42.24
CA LEU A 25 -3.86 5.02 -41.09
C LEU A 25 -4.38 6.00 -40.04
N MET A 26 -5.69 6.27 -40.08
CA MET A 26 -6.43 6.71 -38.90
C MET A 26 -6.31 5.59 -37.87
N ALA A 27 -5.29 5.67 -37.02
CA ALA A 27 -5.31 4.96 -35.75
C ALA A 27 -6.45 5.58 -34.94
N CYS A 28 -7.57 4.86 -34.86
CA CYS A 28 -8.60 5.12 -33.86
C CYS A 28 -7.93 4.98 -32.47
N GLN A 29 -7.40 6.08 -31.96
CA GLN A 29 -7.15 6.21 -30.53
C GLN A 29 -8.54 6.31 -29.90
N SER A 30 -9.13 5.15 -29.55
CA SER A 30 -10.21 5.16 -28.57
C SER A 30 -9.59 5.72 -27.30
N ALA A 31 -9.91 6.98 -26.99
CA ALA A 31 -9.60 7.56 -25.70
C ALA A 31 -10.12 6.59 -24.62
N PRO A 32 -9.40 6.40 -23.51
CA PRO A 32 -9.92 5.63 -22.39
C PRO A 32 -11.26 6.23 -21.98
N THR A 33 -12.35 5.57 -22.35
CA THR A 33 -13.70 6.01 -22.03
C THR A 33 -13.91 5.78 -20.55
N THR A 34 -14.11 6.86 -19.80
CA THR A 34 -14.57 6.77 -18.41
C THR A 34 -15.84 5.91 -18.38
N PRO A 35 -15.86 4.85 -17.57
CA PRO A 35 -17.00 3.95 -17.52
C PRO A 35 -18.25 4.71 -17.08
N THR A 36 -19.37 4.42 -17.72
CA THR A 36 -20.64 5.11 -17.46
C THR A 36 -21.26 4.61 -16.16
N ALA A 37 -22.18 5.37 -15.57
CA ALA A 37 -22.91 4.95 -14.36
C ALA A 37 -23.61 3.57 -14.55
N GLN A 38 -24.01 3.23 -15.78
CA GLN A 38 -24.60 1.94 -16.11
C GLN A 38 -23.56 0.81 -16.10
N ASP A 39 -22.34 1.08 -16.57
CA ASP A 39 -21.23 0.11 -16.54
C ASP A 39 -20.80 -0.20 -15.10
N LEU A 40 -20.73 0.83 -14.24
CA LEU A 40 -20.50 0.65 -12.81
C LEU A 40 -21.63 -0.17 -12.19
N ALA A 41 -22.89 0.18 -12.45
CA ALA A 41 -24.04 -0.53 -11.90
C ALA A 41 -24.08 -2.01 -12.31
N ALA A 42 -23.77 -2.33 -13.57
CA ALA A 42 -23.72 -3.70 -14.06
C ALA A 42 -22.59 -4.53 -13.41
N LYS A 43 -21.39 -3.96 -13.27
CA LYS A 43 -20.29 -4.61 -12.54
C LYS A 43 -20.57 -4.76 -11.05
N THR A 44 -21.24 -3.76 -10.46
CA THR A 44 -21.66 -3.79 -9.06
C THR A 44 -22.69 -4.88 -8.82
N GLN A 45 -23.67 -5.04 -9.73
CA GLN A 45 -24.63 -6.14 -9.68
C GLN A 45 -23.96 -7.50 -9.81
N ALA A 46 -22.93 -7.62 -10.66
CA ALA A 46 -22.17 -8.85 -10.78
C ALA A 46 -21.36 -9.20 -9.52
N LEU A 47 -20.89 -8.20 -8.75
CA LEU A 47 -20.11 -8.41 -7.53
C LEU A 47 -20.95 -8.40 -6.24
N ALA A 48 -22.19 -7.88 -6.26
CA ALA A 48 -23.04 -7.65 -5.09
C ALA A 48 -22.30 -6.92 -3.94
N SER A 49 -21.66 -5.78 -4.26
CA SER A 49 -20.96 -4.96 -3.25
C SER A 49 -21.92 -4.46 -2.17
N PRO A 50 -21.55 -4.53 -0.87
CA PRO A 50 -22.41 -4.07 0.23
C PRO A 50 -22.44 -2.53 0.37
N VAL A 51 -21.56 -1.83 -0.34
CA VAL A 51 -21.43 -0.36 -0.31
C VAL A 51 -21.44 0.21 -1.74
N PRO A 52 -21.70 1.52 -1.92
CA PRO A 52 -21.69 2.12 -3.25
C PRO A 52 -20.32 1.98 -3.94
N VAL A 53 -20.35 1.61 -5.23
CA VAL A 53 -19.17 1.66 -6.09
C VAL A 53 -18.99 3.09 -6.58
N LEU A 54 -17.83 3.68 -6.30
CA LEU A 54 -17.50 5.07 -6.57
C LEU A 54 -16.93 5.26 -7.98
N ALA A 55 -16.14 4.29 -8.44
CA ALA A 55 -15.45 4.31 -9.73
C ALA A 55 -15.04 2.89 -10.15
N LEU A 56 -14.44 2.77 -11.35
CA LEU A 56 -13.65 1.59 -11.71
C LEU A 56 -12.18 1.99 -11.83
N ASP A 57 -11.28 1.09 -11.42
CA ASP A 57 -9.85 1.27 -11.68
C ASP A 57 -9.49 0.97 -13.15
N ALA A 58 -8.22 1.11 -13.50
CA ALA A 58 -7.73 0.85 -14.86
C ALA A 58 -7.93 -0.61 -15.33
N LYS A 59 -8.08 -1.56 -14.40
CA LYS A 59 -8.38 -2.98 -14.68
C LYS A 59 -9.89 -3.24 -14.72
N GLY A 60 -10.70 -2.21 -14.47
CA GLY A 60 -12.15 -2.29 -14.43
C GLY A 60 -12.70 -2.89 -13.12
N GLN A 61 -11.92 -2.91 -12.04
CA GLN A 61 -12.32 -3.40 -10.72
C GLN A 61 -13.08 -2.31 -9.97
N ALA A 62 -14.05 -2.70 -9.14
CA ALA A 62 -14.94 -1.77 -8.45
C ALA A 62 -14.22 -1.09 -7.28
N ILE A 63 -14.05 0.23 -7.36
CA ILE A 63 -13.53 1.06 -6.26
C ILE A 63 -14.68 1.40 -5.31
N ILE A 64 -14.53 1.11 -4.03
CA ILE A 64 -15.58 1.27 -3.01
C ILE A 64 -15.26 2.28 -1.92
N ALA A 65 -14.00 2.70 -1.78
CA ALA A 65 -13.57 3.73 -0.85
C ALA A 65 -12.30 4.42 -1.35
N TYR A 66 -12.15 5.69 -1.00
CA TYR A 66 -10.91 6.45 -1.12
C TYR A 66 -10.43 6.84 0.28
N PHE A 67 -9.13 6.81 0.51
CA PHE A 67 -8.53 7.21 1.77
C PHE A 67 -7.47 8.28 1.55
N GLY A 68 -7.36 9.18 2.53
CA GLY A 68 -6.42 10.30 2.47
C GLY A 68 -4.97 9.83 2.51
N ALA A 69 -4.09 10.71 2.03
CA ALA A 69 -2.69 10.39 1.82
C ALA A 69 -1.92 10.19 3.13
N ALA A 70 -0.95 9.29 3.04
CA ALA A 70 0.18 9.16 3.95
C ALA A 70 0.78 10.49 4.42
N ASP A 71 1.20 10.55 5.69
CA ASP A 71 1.93 11.69 6.27
C ASP A 71 1.16 13.01 6.19
N THR A 72 -0.16 12.92 6.10
CA THR A 72 -1.06 14.07 6.14
C THR A 72 -2.05 13.95 7.30
N PRO A 73 -2.63 15.06 7.78
CA PRO A 73 -3.72 14.99 8.76
C PRO A 73 -4.94 14.19 8.30
N GLN A 74 -5.03 13.84 7.00
CA GLN A 74 -6.09 13.06 6.39
C GLN A 74 -5.74 11.59 6.20
N GLU A 75 -4.56 11.14 6.63
CA GLU A 75 -4.15 9.75 6.48
C GLU A 75 -5.20 8.78 7.02
N GLY A 76 -5.59 7.81 6.20
CA GLY A 76 -6.63 6.83 6.54
C GLY A 76 -8.04 7.41 6.68
N GLN A 77 -8.25 8.71 6.52
CA GLN A 77 -9.60 9.27 6.55
C GLN A 77 -10.35 8.92 5.27
N LEU A 78 -11.63 8.54 5.40
CA LEU A 78 -12.49 8.30 4.25
C LEU A 78 -12.69 9.60 3.46
N MET A 79 -12.41 9.56 2.16
CA MET A 79 -12.48 10.68 1.24
C MET A 79 -13.68 10.55 0.29
N GLN A 80 -14.29 11.69 -0.05
CA GLN A 80 -15.41 11.75 -1.00
C GLN A 80 -14.96 11.67 -2.47
N ALA A 81 -13.68 11.91 -2.73
CA ALA A 81 -13.08 11.91 -4.05
C ALA A 81 -11.61 11.46 -3.95
N PRO A 82 -10.99 11.06 -5.08
CA PRO A 82 -9.57 10.79 -5.16
C PRO A 82 -8.70 11.93 -4.61
N GLN A 83 -7.58 11.59 -4.01
CA GLN A 83 -6.55 12.53 -3.53
C GLN A 83 -5.19 12.04 -4.01
N GLU A 84 -4.35 12.95 -4.49
CA GLU A 84 -2.95 12.65 -4.83
C GLU A 84 -2.24 11.98 -3.64
N ARG A 85 -1.48 10.90 -3.90
CA ARG A 85 -0.82 10.05 -2.88
C ARG A 85 -1.77 9.34 -1.89
N GLY A 86 -3.08 9.40 -2.10
CA GLY A 86 -4.04 8.65 -1.30
C GLY A 86 -4.11 7.16 -1.66
N PHE A 87 -5.07 6.47 -1.06
CA PHE A 87 -5.35 5.05 -1.31
C PHE A 87 -6.75 4.86 -1.84
N TYR A 88 -7.00 3.73 -2.50
CA TYR A 88 -8.35 3.30 -2.82
C TYR A 88 -8.50 1.81 -2.55
N ARG A 89 -9.70 1.42 -2.11
CA ARG A 89 -10.06 0.03 -1.87
C ARG A 89 -10.87 -0.52 -3.02
N ILE A 90 -10.44 -1.67 -3.53
CA ILE A 90 -11.22 -2.43 -4.51
C ILE A 90 -11.98 -3.56 -3.83
N TYR A 91 -13.19 -3.81 -4.32
CA TYR A 91 -14.03 -4.93 -3.90
C TYR A 91 -13.96 -6.08 -4.90
N LEU A 92 -13.67 -7.27 -4.40
CA LEU A 92 -13.43 -8.48 -5.21
C LEU A 92 -14.52 -9.54 -5.03
N GLY A 93 -15.54 -9.26 -4.21
CA GLY A 93 -16.69 -10.14 -3.99
C GLY A 93 -16.72 -10.76 -2.60
N LYS A 94 -17.37 -11.93 -2.49
CA LYS A 94 -17.43 -12.72 -1.26
C LYS A 94 -16.86 -14.11 -1.49
N ASN A 95 -16.27 -14.68 -0.44
CA ASN A 95 -15.95 -16.11 -0.42
C ASN A 95 -17.17 -16.94 0.04
N ASN A 96 -17.02 -18.27 0.08
CA ASN A 96 -18.09 -19.20 0.48
C ASN A 96 -18.52 -19.05 1.95
N ALA A 97 -17.68 -18.46 2.80
CA ALA A 97 -18.01 -18.15 4.19
C ALA A 97 -18.76 -16.81 4.34
N GLY A 98 -19.02 -16.10 3.22
CA GLY A 98 -19.69 -14.80 3.22
C GLY A 98 -18.79 -13.63 3.59
N GLN A 99 -17.50 -13.87 3.83
CA GLN A 99 -16.49 -12.84 4.09
C GLN A 99 -16.23 -12.02 2.82
N HIS A 100 -15.95 -10.74 3.00
CA HIS A 100 -15.70 -9.80 1.90
C HIS A 100 -14.24 -9.90 1.47
N LEU A 101 -13.98 -10.07 0.17
CA LEU A 101 -12.63 -10.01 -0.38
C LEU A 101 -12.37 -8.59 -0.89
N ILE A 102 -11.32 -7.96 -0.36
CA ILE A 102 -10.91 -6.60 -0.70
C ILE A 102 -9.41 -6.54 -0.97
N GLN A 103 -8.96 -5.44 -1.58
CA GLN A 103 -7.54 -5.14 -1.73
C GLN A 103 -7.36 -3.62 -1.71
N ASP A 104 -6.32 -3.15 -1.03
CA ASP A 104 -5.99 -1.73 -0.99
C ASP A 104 -4.88 -1.41 -2.00
N MET A 105 -5.00 -0.24 -2.63
CA MET A 105 -4.24 0.18 -3.79
C MET A 105 -3.75 1.63 -3.62
N TYR A 106 -2.58 1.94 -4.16
CA TYR A 106 -2.06 3.31 -4.23
C TYR A 106 -2.76 4.10 -5.34
N GLN A 107 -3.28 5.30 -5.03
CA GLN A 107 -3.87 6.19 -6.05
C GLN A 107 -2.84 6.76 -7.03
N SER A 108 -1.57 6.89 -6.60
CA SER A 108 -0.50 7.51 -7.40
C SER A 108 -0.18 6.74 -8.69
N ASN A 109 -0.20 5.42 -8.64
CA ASN A 109 0.19 4.56 -9.77
C ASN A 109 -0.70 3.33 -9.97
N GLY A 110 -1.71 3.11 -9.11
CA GLY A 110 -2.56 1.93 -9.15
C GLY A 110 -1.86 0.62 -8.78
N ALA A 111 -0.67 0.68 -8.16
CA ALA A 111 0.00 -0.48 -7.60
C ALA A 111 -0.73 -0.98 -6.35
N ALA A 112 -0.58 -2.26 -6.04
CA ALA A 112 -1.11 -2.84 -4.83
C ALA A 112 -0.42 -2.24 -3.60
N GLN A 113 -1.19 -1.90 -2.57
CA GLN A 113 -0.69 -1.62 -1.22
C GLN A 113 -0.70 -2.90 -0.39
N THR A 114 -1.65 -3.80 -0.65
CA THR A 114 -1.76 -5.10 0.02
C THR A 114 -1.98 -6.21 -1.00
N ASP A 115 -1.75 -7.46 -0.60
CA ASP A 115 -2.43 -8.59 -1.21
C ASP A 115 -3.95 -8.45 -1.05
N ALA A 116 -4.73 -9.19 -1.84
CA ALA A 116 -6.16 -9.31 -1.60
C ALA A 116 -6.41 -10.16 -0.34
N PHE A 117 -7.31 -9.71 0.54
CA PHE A 117 -7.58 -10.37 1.80
C PHE A 117 -9.05 -10.39 2.16
N ALA A 118 -9.45 -11.45 2.87
CA ALA A 118 -10.81 -11.63 3.34
C ALA A 118 -11.00 -10.91 4.68
N VAL A 119 -12.04 -10.09 4.78
CA VAL A 119 -12.48 -9.44 6.02
C VAL A 119 -13.83 -10.00 6.46
N GLU A 120 -14.12 -9.82 7.73
CA GLU A 120 -15.34 -10.31 8.37
C GLU A 120 -16.60 -9.89 7.61
N ALA A 121 -17.65 -10.73 7.62
CA ALA A 121 -18.88 -10.45 6.88
C ALA A 121 -19.62 -9.19 7.40
N SER A 122 -19.36 -8.79 8.65
CA SER A 122 -19.87 -7.59 9.31
C SER A 122 -18.95 -6.37 9.19
N ALA A 123 -17.78 -6.50 8.57
CA ALA A 123 -16.82 -5.42 8.49
C ALA A 123 -17.38 -4.20 7.73
N ASN A 124 -17.10 -3.00 8.25
CA ASN A 124 -17.38 -1.77 7.55
C ASN A 124 -16.30 -1.53 6.49
N LEU A 125 -16.61 -1.79 5.22
CA LEU A 125 -15.62 -1.70 4.14
C LEU A 125 -15.13 -0.27 3.84
N GLN A 126 -15.75 0.75 4.43
CA GLN A 126 -15.34 2.16 4.31
C GLN A 126 -14.44 2.64 5.46
N GLU A 127 -14.12 1.77 6.42
CA GLU A 127 -13.09 2.05 7.44
C GLU A 127 -11.69 1.73 6.88
N TRP A 128 -10.71 2.54 7.26
CA TRP A 128 -9.32 2.32 6.85
C TRP A 128 -8.76 1.04 7.45
N GLU A 129 -8.85 0.94 8.77
CA GLU A 129 -8.40 -0.21 9.54
C GLU A 129 -9.45 -1.31 9.48
N VAL A 130 -9.20 -2.30 8.63
CA VAL A 130 -9.97 -3.54 8.57
C VAL A 130 -9.03 -4.73 8.74
N ILE A 131 -9.49 -5.73 9.47
CA ILE A 131 -8.63 -6.84 9.90
C ILE A 131 -8.88 -8.05 9.01
N ALA A 132 -7.79 -8.62 8.47
CA ALA A 132 -7.85 -9.85 7.74
C ALA A 132 -8.29 -11.01 8.65
N GLN A 133 -9.14 -11.87 8.12
CA GLN A 133 -9.69 -12.98 8.89
C GLN A 133 -8.73 -14.16 8.98
N GLU A 134 -7.96 -14.42 7.93
CA GLU A 134 -7.09 -15.58 7.86
C GLU A 134 -5.93 -15.33 6.89
N GLY A 135 -4.81 -15.99 7.16
CA GLY A 135 -3.66 -16.06 6.25
C GLY A 135 -2.64 -14.95 6.48
N GLU A 136 -1.57 -15.00 5.68
CA GLU A 136 -0.55 -13.95 5.65
C GLU A 136 -0.95 -12.89 4.62
N ILE A 137 -0.93 -11.63 5.04
CA ILE A 137 -1.13 -10.48 4.15
C ILE A 137 0.22 -9.84 3.88
N VAL A 138 0.57 -9.73 2.60
CA VAL A 138 1.74 -8.98 2.17
C VAL A 138 1.35 -7.53 1.95
N TYR A 139 2.15 -6.62 2.49
CA TYR A 139 2.06 -5.18 2.27
C TYR A 139 3.19 -4.77 1.33
N TYR A 140 2.89 -3.90 0.38
CA TYR A 140 3.83 -3.44 -0.63
C TYR A 140 4.05 -1.94 -0.53
N ARG A 141 5.22 -1.49 -0.97
CA ARG A 141 5.53 -0.07 -1.22
C ARG A 141 4.92 0.39 -2.55
N PRO A 142 4.84 1.69 -2.84
CA PRO A 142 4.40 2.18 -4.16
C PRO A 142 5.25 1.62 -5.32
N SER A 143 6.53 1.28 -5.06
CA SER A 143 7.43 0.64 -6.02
C SER A 143 7.04 -0.81 -6.36
N GLY A 144 6.19 -1.45 -5.55
CA GLY A 144 5.85 -2.86 -5.61
C GLY A 144 6.76 -3.77 -4.79
N GLU A 145 7.78 -3.22 -4.13
CA GLU A 145 8.64 -3.97 -3.21
C GLU A 145 7.86 -4.38 -1.95
N VAL A 146 8.20 -5.55 -1.39
CA VAL A 146 7.58 -6.01 -0.14
C VAL A 146 8.00 -5.11 1.01
N ARG A 147 7.00 -4.55 1.68
CA ARG A 147 7.16 -3.70 2.86
C ARG A 147 7.00 -4.47 4.15
N GLY A 148 6.05 -5.41 4.17
CA GLY A 148 5.76 -6.18 5.38
C GLY A 148 4.91 -7.40 5.10
N ARG A 149 4.81 -8.27 6.11
CA ARG A 149 4.00 -9.49 6.09
C ARG A 149 3.38 -9.64 7.47
N THR A 150 2.06 -9.80 7.52
CA THR A 150 1.36 -9.97 8.80
C THR A 150 0.42 -11.16 8.72
N GLY A 151 0.60 -12.12 9.63
CA GLY A 151 -0.22 -13.32 9.72
C GLY A 151 -1.47 -13.12 10.59
N TYR A 152 -2.58 -13.68 10.14
CA TYR A 152 -3.87 -13.66 10.84
C TYR A 152 -4.50 -15.04 10.95
N ARG A 153 -5.21 -15.27 12.05
CA ARG A 153 -6.11 -16.41 12.25
C ARG A 153 -7.35 -15.94 13.00
N GLY A 154 -8.53 -16.19 12.44
CA GLY A 154 -9.81 -15.79 13.05
C GLY A 154 -9.89 -14.30 13.40
N GLY A 155 -9.30 -13.42 12.59
CA GLY A 155 -9.27 -11.98 12.86
C GLY A 155 -8.27 -11.53 13.93
N GLN A 156 -7.38 -12.41 14.39
CA GLN A 156 -6.33 -12.09 15.36
C GLN A 156 -4.95 -12.27 14.73
N LEU A 157 -3.96 -11.50 15.21
CA LEU A 157 -2.57 -11.71 14.81
C LEU A 157 -2.13 -13.14 15.15
N HIS A 158 -1.56 -13.85 14.18
CA HIS A 158 -1.11 -15.22 14.34
C HIS A 158 0.06 -15.52 13.41
N GLY A 159 1.15 -16.03 13.96
CA GLY A 159 2.37 -16.29 13.21
C GLY A 159 3.33 -15.10 13.27
N ARG A 160 3.98 -14.77 12.15
CA ARG A 160 4.97 -13.70 12.10
C ARG A 160 4.33 -12.41 11.61
N ASP A 161 4.73 -11.31 12.23
CA ASP A 161 4.54 -9.96 11.73
C ASP A 161 5.93 -9.36 11.47
N VAL A 162 6.22 -9.08 10.20
CA VAL A 162 7.55 -8.71 9.73
C VAL A 162 7.47 -7.41 8.95
N TYR A 163 8.37 -6.49 9.25
CA TYR A 163 8.54 -5.26 8.48
C TYR A 163 9.94 -5.22 7.86
N TYR A 164 10.06 -4.70 6.63
CA TYR A 164 11.30 -4.68 5.86
C TYR A 164 11.80 -3.26 5.60
N ASN A 165 13.12 -3.09 5.62
CA ASN A 165 13.80 -1.93 5.09
C ASN A 165 13.70 -1.87 3.55
N ASN A 166 14.04 -0.71 2.96
CA ASN A 166 14.06 -0.52 1.50
C ASN A 166 15.06 -1.43 0.78
N ASP A 167 16.08 -1.94 1.48
CA ASP A 167 17.03 -2.91 0.92
C ASP A 167 16.55 -4.37 1.05
N GLY A 168 15.34 -4.59 1.56
CA GLY A 168 14.73 -5.90 1.78
C GLY A 168 15.20 -6.63 3.05
N SER A 169 16.07 -6.03 3.87
CA SER A 169 16.43 -6.60 5.18
C SER A 169 15.27 -6.48 6.17
N GLU A 170 15.09 -7.48 7.03
CA GLU A 170 14.07 -7.41 8.09
C GLU A 170 14.43 -6.30 9.10
N ARG A 171 13.54 -5.32 9.23
CA ARG A 171 13.61 -4.24 10.23
C ARG A 171 13.08 -4.71 11.57
N SER A 172 11.96 -5.43 11.55
CA SER A 172 11.34 -5.96 12.76
C SER A 172 10.67 -7.31 12.49
N LEU A 173 10.55 -8.06 13.57
CA LEU A 173 9.79 -9.30 13.68
C LEU A 173 9.07 -9.30 15.03
N PHE A 174 7.78 -9.57 15.00
CA PHE A 174 7.00 -9.93 16.18
C PHE A 174 6.33 -11.28 15.94
N SER A 175 6.41 -12.16 16.94
CA SER A 175 5.79 -13.47 16.89
C SER A 175 4.49 -13.44 17.67
N TRP A 176 3.40 -13.89 17.05
CA TRP A 176 2.05 -13.81 17.59
C TRP A 176 1.40 -15.19 17.69
N ARG A 177 0.63 -15.41 18.75
CA ARG A 177 -0.26 -16.57 18.93
C ARG A 177 -1.61 -16.06 19.39
N ASP A 178 -2.59 -16.10 18.47
CA ASP A 178 -4.00 -15.81 18.76
C ASP A 178 -4.19 -14.41 19.40
N GLY A 179 -3.46 -13.43 18.86
CA GLY A 179 -3.46 -12.04 19.30
C GLY A 179 -2.45 -11.68 20.38
N LEU A 180 -1.77 -12.68 20.97
CA LEU A 180 -0.78 -12.46 22.04
C LEU A 180 0.64 -12.51 21.48
N LEU A 181 1.52 -11.59 21.89
CA LEU A 181 2.94 -11.63 21.61
C LEU A 181 3.54 -12.87 22.31
N GLU A 182 4.10 -13.75 21.51
CA GLU A 182 4.49 -15.09 21.91
C GLU A 182 5.70 -15.55 21.09
N GLY A 183 6.85 -15.70 21.75
CA GLY A 183 8.09 -16.13 21.13
C GLY A 183 9.04 -14.97 20.84
N PRO A 184 9.95 -15.13 19.86
CA PRO A 184 10.99 -14.16 19.61
C PRO A 184 10.42 -12.88 18.98
N PHE A 185 10.99 -11.76 19.38
CA PHE A 185 10.81 -10.49 18.70
C PHE A 185 12.16 -9.81 18.48
N PHE A 186 12.22 -8.95 17.47
CA PHE A 186 13.26 -7.94 17.35
C PHE A 186 12.73 -6.70 16.63
N ALA A 187 13.37 -5.57 16.87
CA ALA A 187 13.15 -4.35 16.11
C ALA A 187 14.44 -3.55 15.97
N ARG A 188 14.55 -2.82 14.87
CA ARG A 188 15.62 -1.85 14.60
C ARG A 188 15.00 -0.48 14.41
N GLU A 189 15.59 0.51 15.05
CA GLU A 189 15.18 1.90 14.85
C GLU A 189 15.48 2.32 13.40
N PRO A 190 14.49 2.90 12.68
CA PRO A 190 14.70 3.33 11.30
C PRO A 190 15.90 4.27 11.14
N GLY A 191 16.78 3.98 10.19
CA GLY A 191 17.93 4.83 9.86
C GLY A 191 19.09 4.77 10.85
N THR A 192 19.03 3.95 11.90
CA THR A 192 20.12 3.80 12.87
C THR A 192 20.52 2.34 13.07
N GLN A 193 21.58 2.11 13.87
CA GLN A 193 22.01 0.77 14.29
C GLN A 193 21.40 0.35 15.63
N ARG A 194 20.54 1.20 16.24
CA ARG A 194 19.87 0.85 17.49
C ARG A 194 18.95 -0.33 17.25
N SER A 195 19.02 -1.32 18.12
CA SER A 195 18.19 -2.52 17.99
C SER A 195 17.82 -3.10 19.34
N VAL A 196 16.69 -3.80 19.36
CA VAL A 196 16.19 -4.54 20.51
C VAL A 196 15.76 -5.93 20.04
N SER A 197 15.95 -6.92 20.89
CA SER A 197 15.44 -8.28 20.67
C SER A 197 15.15 -8.96 22.00
N GLY A 198 14.27 -9.94 21.98
CA GLY A 198 13.92 -10.66 23.19
C GLY A 198 12.94 -11.79 22.95
N MET A 199 12.37 -12.26 24.05
CA MET A 199 11.36 -13.30 24.09
C MET A 199 10.14 -12.80 24.85
N ALA A 200 8.97 -13.08 24.31
CA ALA A 200 7.69 -12.85 24.98
C ALA A 200 6.97 -14.18 25.23
N GLN A 201 6.15 -14.22 26.27
CA GLN A 201 5.23 -15.31 26.54
C GLN A 201 3.91 -14.74 27.06
N ASN A 202 2.80 -15.03 26.36
CA ASN A 202 1.49 -14.48 26.69
C ASN A 202 1.49 -12.95 26.93
N ASP A 203 2.03 -12.17 25.99
CA ASP A 203 2.23 -10.72 26.08
C ASP A 203 3.26 -10.23 27.11
N GLU A 204 3.82 -11.10 27.95
CA GLU A 204 4.84 -10.72 28.92
C GLU A 204 6.24 -10.82 28.29
N ILE A 205 7.02 -9.74 28.36
CA ILE A 205 8.44 -9.74 27.97
C ILE A 205 9.23 -10.50 29.04
N VAL A 206 9.70 -11.71 28.71
CA VAL A 206 10.44 -12.59 29.64
C VAL A 206 11.96 -12.44 29.51
N ASP A 207 12.42 -11.94 28.37
CA ASP A 207 13.82 -11.59 28.11
C ASP A 207 13.90 -10.41 27.14
N ILE A 208 14.83 -9.49 27.37
CA ILE A 208 15.06 -8.34 26.49
C ILE A 208 16.50 -7.86 26.58
N GLY A 209 17.07 -7.60 25.42
CA GLY A 209 18.36 -6.95 25.27
C GLY A 209 18.36 -6.04 24.05
N GLY A 210 19.37 -5.19 23.94
CA GLY A 210 19.49 -4.30 22.80
C GLY A 210 20.85 -3.65 22.71
N THR A 211 21.08 -2.94 21.62
CA THR A 211 22.30 -2.16 21.37
C THR A 211 21.95 -0.74 20.98
N ASP A 212 22.79 0.21 21.39
CA ASP A 212 22.73 1.58 20.89
C ASP A 212 23.31 1.69 19.45
N ALA A 213 23.41 2.91 18.93
CA ALA A 213 23.90 3.18 17.58
C ALA A 213 25.40 2.88 17.41
N GLN A 214 26.15 2.75 18.50
CA GLN A 214 27.57 2.43 18.52
C GLN A 214 27.81 0.93 18.79
N GLY A 215 26.75 0.15 19.01
CA GLY A 215 26.80 -1.27 19.34
C GLY A 215 27.03 -1.56 20.82
N ALA A 216 26.99 -0.56 21.70
CA ALA A 216 27.08 -0.79 23.14
C ALA A 216 25.73 -1.33 23.68
N PRO A 217 25.76 -2.22 24.69
CA PRO A 217 24.54 -2.81 25.22
C PRO A 217 23.65 -1.75 25.90
N LEU A 218 22.35 -1.83 25.64
CA LEU A 218 21.32 -1.04 26.32
C LEU A 218 21.03 -1.64 27.71
N THR A 219 20.62 -0.80 28.66
CA THR A 219 19.95 -1.28 29.87
C THR A 219 18.58 -1.87 29.54
N PRO A 220 17.99 -2.72 30.38
CA PRO A 220 16.63 -3.25 30.15
C PRO A 220 15.58 -2.15 29.95
N GLU A 221 15.66 -1.05 30.72
CA GLU A 221 14.77 0.11 30.58
C GLU A 221 14.91 0.78 29.20
N GLN A 222 16.14 0.99 28.74
CA GLN A 222 16.40 1.56 27.41
C GLN A 222 15.96 0.63 26.28
N ALA A 223 16.08 -0.68 26.48
CA ALA A 223 15.62 -1.68 25.52
C ALA A 223 14.09 -1.70 25.44
N LEU A 224 13.38 -1.57 26.57
CA LEU A 224 11.92 -1.44 26.61
C LEU A 224 11.43 -0.16 25.95
N ASP A 225 12.05 0.98 26.24
CA ASP A 225 11.74 2.26 25.57
C ASP A 225 11.92 2.18 24.04
N LEU A 226 12.99 1.54 23.59
CA LEU A 226 13.21 1.30 22.17
C LEU A 226 12.19 0.33 21.56
N LEU A 227 11.79 -0.72 22.29
CA LEU A 227 10.74 -1.65 21.86
C LEU A 227 9.39 -0.94 21.70
N GLU A 228 8.99 -0.16 22.70
CA GLU A 228 7.77 0.64 22.68
C GLU A 228 7.79 1.64 21.52
N THR A 229 8.90 2.37 21.35
CA THR A 229 9.07 3.28 20.22
C THR A 229 8.95 2.54 18.89
N SER A 230 9.58 1.37 18.75
CA SER A 230 9.52 0.60 17.51
C SER A 230 8.11 0.12 17.17
N LEU A 231 7.31 -0.25 18.17
CA LEU A 231 5.89 -0.60 18.01
C LEU A 231 5.00 0.59 17.66
N HIS A 232 5.42 1.81 17.95
CA HIS A 232 4.70 3.02 17.54
C HIS A 232 5.22 3.58 16.22
N GLU A 233 6.49 3.44 15.89
CA GLU A 233 7.14 4.14 14.78
C GLU A 233 7.37 3.28 13.53
N TRP A 234 6.97 2.01 13.55
CA TRP A 234 7.04 1.13 12.37
C TRP A 234 6.34 1.70 11.14
N HIS A 235 5.43 2.67 11.32
CA HIS A 235 4.67 3.28 10.24
C HIS A 235 5.34 4.47 9.55
N LYS A 236 6.44 5.01 10.08
CA LYS A 236 7.04 6.28 9.60
C LYS A 236 7.57 6.27 8.17
N ASP A 237 7.67 5.12 7.53
CA ASP A 237 8.08 4.96 6.12
C ASP A 237 7.09 4.09 5.33
N ILE A 238 5.85 3.94 5.79
CA ILE A 238 4.85 3.04 5.17
C ILE A 238 4.56 3.42 3.71
N PHE A 239 4.83 4.67 3.34
CA PHE A 239 4.43 5.24 2.06
C PHE A 239 5.56 5.96 1.32
N GLU A 240 6.80 5.82 1.80
CA GLU A 240 8.02 6.07 1.03
C GLU A 240 8.32 4.88 0.11
#